data_AF-A0AAW2DTC6-F1
#
_entry.id   AF-A0AAW2DTC6-F1
#
_cell.length_a   1.000
_cell.length_b   1.000
_cell.length_c   1.000
_cell.angle_alpha   90.00
_cell.angle_beta   90.00
_cell.angle_gamma   90.00
#
_symmetry.space_group_name_H-M   'P 1'
#
loop_
_entity.id
_entity.type
_entity.pdbx_description
1 polymer ?
#
loop_
_entity_poly.entity_id
_entity_poly.type
_entity_poly.pdbx_seq_one_letter_code
_entity_poly.pdbx_strand_id
1 'polypeptide(L)'
;MYERLKLKQENSKQSQVNELFEKCLQAYRDDVENLNEISMISHVLFDAVEVGNTEFLVKLIRFDFDLLWKARNSKSIFHIAVEKRHESIFNILNEIGSIGDLIIDRIEDGSNILHLAVGLAPQEKLNAISGAALQMQREILWFKVVSPTFKEMKNNKGDTSYVLFAKNHEDLRKRARSG
;
A
#
# COMPACT_ATOMS: atom_id res chain seq x y z
N MET A 1 1.05 37.55 -0.22
CA MET A 1 0.39 37.63 -1.55
C MET A 1 0.92 36.56 -2.51
N TYR A 2 2.25 36.39 -2.62
CA TYR A 2 2.90 35.38 -3.47
C TYR A 2 2.48 33.92 -3.17
N GLU A 3 2.50 33.49 -1.91
CA GLU A 3 2.10 32.12 -1.51
C GLU A 3 0.66 31.76 -1.91
N ARG A 4 -0.27 32.72 -1.81
CA ARG A 4 -1.67 32.50 -2.21
C ARG A 4 -1.83 32.33 -3.72
N LEU A 5 -1.01 32.99 -4.52
CA LEU A 5 -1.02 32.86 -5.99
C LEU A 5 -0.43 31.52 -6.43
N LYS A 6 0.66 31.09 -5.77
CA LYS A 6 1.31 29.80 -6.02
C LYS A 6 0.38 28.64 -5.67
N LEU A 7 -0.26 28.66 -4.50
CA LEU A 7 -1.25 27.67 -4.07
C LEU A 7 -2.45 27.60 -5.04
N LYS A 8 -2.94 28.76 -5.51
CA LYS A 8 -4.05 28.83 -6.47
C LYS A 8 -3.66 28.25 -7.85
N GLN A 9 -2.43 28.49 -8.31
CA GLN A 9 -1.92 27.88 -9.54
C GLN A 9 -1.68 26.39 -9.41
N GLU A 10 -1.14 25.91 -8.28
CA GLU A 10 -0.96 24.48 -8.01
C GLU A 10 -2.30 23.75 -7.97
N ASN A 11 -3.30 24.30 -7.27
CA ASN A 11 -4.66 23.74 -7.26
C ASN A 11 -5.31 23.78 -8.65
N SER A 12 -5.09 24.84 -9.43
CA SER A 12 -5.57 24.95 -10.81
C SER A 12 -4.95 23.88 -11.72
N LYS A 13 -3.65 23.63 -11.60
CA LYS A 13 -2.94 22.59 -12.37
C LYS A 13 -3.42 21.20 -11.97
N GLN A 14 -3.58 20.93 -10.68
CA GLN A 14 -4.10 19.66 -10.20
C GLN A 14 -5.53 19.40 -10.73
N SER A 15 -6.38 20.43 -10.73
CA SER A 15 -7.73 20.33 -11.29
C SER A 15 -7.73 20.00 -12.78
N GLN A 16 -6.83 20.60 -13.57
CA GLN A 16 -6.73 20.34 -15.00
C GLN A 16 -6.21 18.92 -15.30
N VAL A 17 -5.21 18.46 -14.53
CA VAL A 17 -4.71 17.08 -14.62
C VAL A 17 -5.82 16.09 -14.31
N ASN A 18 -6.63 16.37 -13.30
CA ASN A 18 -7.76 15.53 -12.91
C ASN A 18 -8.82 15.47 -14.00
N GLU A 19 -9.20 16.62 -14.57
CA GLU A 19 -10.19 16.66 -15.65
C GLU A 19 -9.70 15.93 -16.91
N LEU A 20 -8.44 16.12 -17.29
CA LEU A 20 -7.84 15.41 -18.42
C LEU A 20 -7.81 13.91 -18.16
N PHE A 21 -7.48 13.49 -16.95
CA PHE A 21 -7.44 12.10 -16.57
C PHE A 21 -8.81 11.42 -16.67
N GLU A 22 -9.88 12.04 -16.14
CA GLU A 22 -11.24 11.51 -16.26
C GLU A 22 -11.68 11.41 -17.73
N LYS A 23 -11.33 12.40 -18.56
CA LYS A 23 -11.58 12.35 -20.00
C LYS A 23 -10.85 11.20 -20.68
N CYS A 24 -9.59 10.96 -20.32
CA CYS A 24 -8.83 9.82 -20.85
C CYS A 24 -9.44 8.48 -20.42
N LEU A 25 -9.85 8.36 -19.15
CA LEU A 25 -10.52 7.15 -18.66
C LEU A 25 -11.86 6.91 -19.35
N GLN A 26 -12.64 7.96 -19.60
CA GLN A 26 -13.92 7.84 -20.29
C GLN A 26 -13.73 7.46 -21.77
N ALA A 27 -12.81 8.13 -22.48
CA ALA A 27 -12.47 7.77 -23.86
C ALA A 27 -12.00 6.31 -23.95
N TYR A 28 -11.17 5.89 -23.00
CA TYR A 28 -10.72 4.51 -22.90
C TYR A 28 -11.87 3.52 -22.65
N ARG A 29 -12.84 3.86 -21.80
CA ARG A 29 -14.04 3.03 -21.60
C ARG A 29 -14.82 2.86 -22.91
N ASP A 30 -14.94 3.93 -23.67
CA ASP A 30 -15.74 3.97 -24.90
C ASP A 30 -15.08 3.19 -26.05
N ASP A 31 -13.75 3.02 -26.02
CA ASP A 31 -12.97 2.28 -27.02
C ASP A 31 -12.86 0.76 -26.75
N VAL A 32 -13.19 0.27 -25.54
CA VAL A 32 -12.89 -1.10 -25.11
C VAL A 32 -14.09 -2.06 -25.14
N GLU A 33 -14.20 -2.81 -26.24
CA GLU A 33 -14.82 -4.15 -26.27
C GLU A 33 -13.77 -5.29 -26.19
N ASN A 34 -12.47 -5.00 -25.98
CA ASN A 34 -11.39 -5.99 -26.11
C ASN A 34 -10.59 -6.28 -24.82
N LEU A 35 -10.46 -7.57 -24.49
CA LEU A 35 -9.85 -8.14 -23.27
C LEU A 35 -8.37 -7.78 -23.01
N ASN A 36 -7.62 -7.26 -23.99
CA ASN A 36 -6.20 -6.92 -23.84
C ASN A 36 -5.97 -5.62 -23.05
N GLU A 37 -6.99 -4.79 -22.88
CA GLU A 37 -6.85 -3.44 -22.35
C GLU A 37 -7.03 -3.38 -20.82
N ILE A 38 -7.90 -4.21 -20.23
CA ILE A 38 -8.02 -4.39 -18.76
C ILE A 38 -6.66 -4.63 -18.07
N SER A 39 -5.70 -5.21 -18.80
CA SER A 39 -4.31 -5.37 -18.38
C SER A 39 -3.64 -4.03 -18.04
N MET A 40 -3.77 -3.00 -18.90
CA MET A 40 -3.08 -1.72 -18.77
C MET A 40 -3.54 -0.91 -17.57
N ILE A 41 -4.86 -0.82 -17.33
CA ILE A 41 -5.40 -0.12 -16.15
C ILE A 41 -4.94 -0.81 -14.86
N SER A 42 -5.00 -2.14 -14.83
CA SER A 42 -4.44 -2.91 -13.72
C SER A 42 -2.96 -2.57 -13.52
N HIS A 43 -2.17 -2.49 -14.58
CA HIS A 43 -0.75 -2.13 -14.45
C HIS A 43 -0.55 -0.74 -13.83
N VAL A 44 -1.29 0.24 -14.32
CA VAL A 44 -1.23 1.62 -13.85
C VAL A 44 -1.69 1.76 -12.38
N LEU A 45 -2.69 0.97 -11.96
CA LEU A 45 -3.12 0.87 -10.56
C LEU A 45 -1.98 0.40 -9.65
N PHE A 46 -1.30 -0.68 -10.04
CA PHE A 46 -0.20 -1.22 -9.26
C PHE A 46 0.97 -0.24 -9.15
N ASP A 47 1.29 0.47 -10.23
CA ASP A 47 2.35 1.49 -10.22
C ASP A 47 2.01 2.65 -9.26
N ALA A 48 0.74 3.06 -9.24
CA ALA A 48 0.24 4.07 -8.32
C ALA A 48 0.38 3.63 -6.85
N VAL A 49 0.06 2.37 -6.55
CA VAL A 49 0.19 1.80 -5.20
C VAL A 49 1.66 1.66 -4.81
N GLU A 50 2.53 1.22 -5.72
CA GLU A 50 3.98 1.11 -5.47
C GLU A 50 4.58 2.44 -4.99
N VAL A 51 4.21 3.55 -5.64
CA VAL A 51 4.71 4.89 -5.28
C VAL A 51 3.88 5.60 -4.19
N GLY A 52 2.76 5.02 -3.75
CA GLY A 52 1.92 5.58 -2.69
C GLY A 52 0.95 6.68 -3.14
N ASN A 53 0.64 6.75 -4.45
CA ASN A 53 -0.29 7.73 -5.00
C ASN A 53 -1.74 7.37 -4.66
N THR A 54 -2.18 7.86 -3.51
CA THR A 54 -3.50 7.57 -2.94
C THR A 54 -4.64 8.20 -3.75
N GLU A 55 -4.46 9.42 -4.26
CA GLU A 55 -5.50 10.10 -5.05
C GLU A 55 -5.81 9.31 -6.32
N PHE A 56 -4.77 8.83 -6.98
CA PHE A 56 -4.92 8.11 -8.24
C PHE A 56 -5.50 6.71 -8.05
N LEU A 57 -5.08 6.01 -7.00
CA LEU A 57 -5.72 4.77 -6.57
C LEU A 57 -7.24 4.91 -6.42
N VAL A 58 -7.69 5.95 -5.70
CA VAL A 58 -9.12 6.18 -5.45
C VAL A 58 -9.89 6.40 -6.75
N LYS A 59 -9.32 7.16 -7.70
CA LYS A 59 -9.98 7.38 -9.00
C LYS A 59 -10.09 6.09 -9.80
N LEU A 60 -9.02 5.29 -9.87
CA LEU A 60 -9.03 4.03 -10.60
C LEU A 60 -10.04 3.03 -10.02
N ILE A 61 -10.08 2.85 -8.69
CA ILE A 61 -11.06 1.95 -8.05
C ILE A 61 -12.50 2.43 -8.27
N ARG A 62 -12.74 3.75 -8.32
CA ARG A 62 -14.06 4.30 -8.64
C ARG A 62 -14.44 4.11 -10.11
N PHE A 63 -13.46 4.15 -11.00
CA PHE A 63 -13.66 3.92 -12.42
C PHE A 63 -14.00 2.46 -12.71
N ASP A 64 -13.27 1.53 -12.08
CA ASP A 64 -13.50 0.09 -12.18
C ASP A 64 -13.22 -0.58 -10.82
N PHE A 65 -14.29 -1.03 -10.17
CA PHE A 65 -14.21 -1.66 -8.85
C PHE A 65 -13.61 -3.07 -8.90
N ASP A 66 -13.66 -3.75 -10.06
CA ASP A 66 -13.11 -5.10 -10.24
C ASP A 66 -11.58 -5.12 -10.17
N LEU A 67 -10.96 -3.95 -10.26
CA LEU A 67 -9.52 -3.75 -10.04
C LEU A 67 -9.06 -4.20 -8.66
N LEU A 68 -9.94 -4.18 -7.65
CA LEU A 68 -9.63 -4.65 -6.29
C LEU A 68 -9.21 -6.13 -6.27
N TRP A 69 -9.71 -6.92 -7.22
CA TRP A 69 -9.47 -8.37 -7.30
C TRP A 69 -8.27 -8.74 -8.18
N LYS A 70 -7.55 -7.74 -8.71
CA LYS A 70 -6.35 -7.99 -9.53
C LYS A 70 -5.14 -8.29 -8.65
N ALA A 71 -4.26 -9.15 -9.16
CA ALA A 71 -2.98 -9.47 -8.56
C ALA A 71 -1.86 -9.27 -9.58
N ARG A 72 -0.70 -8.78 -9.12
CA ARG A 72 0.54 -8.69 -9.89
C ARG A 72 1.60 -9.45 -9.11
N ASN A 73 2.27 -10.42 -9.75
CA ASN A 73 3.26 -11.30 -9.10
C ASN A 73 2.71 -11.91 -7.80
N SER A 74 1.46 -12.39 -7.85
CA SER A 74 0.76 -12.99 -6.71
C SER A 74 0.57 -12.06 -5.50
N LYS A 75 0.68 -10.74 -5.72
CA LYS A 75 0.39 -9.70 -4.73
C LYS A 75 -0.78 -8.84 -5.21
N SER A 76 -1.81 -8.73 -4.39
CA SER A 76 -2.84 -7.70 -4.55
C SER A 76 -2.31 -6.31 -4.14
N ILE A 77 -3.06 -5.25 -4.45
CA ILE A 77 -2.74 -3.88 -4.03
C ILE A 77 -2.64 -3.72 -2.50
N PHE A 78 -3.32 -4.57 -1.72
CA PHE A 78 -3.22 -4.61 -0.27
C PHE A 78 -1.83 -5.06 0.20
N HIS A 79 -1.30 -6.11 -0.42
CA HIS A 79 0.01 -6.64 -0.12
C HIS A 79 1.09 -5.57 -0.33
N ILE A 80 1.04 -4.88 -1.47
CA ILE A 80 2.00 -3.84 -1.83
C ILE A 80 1.87 -2.64 -0.89
N ALA A 81 0.64 -2.20 -0.58
CA ALA A 81 0.42 -1.13 0.38
C ALA A 81 1.06 -1.46 1.74
N VAL A 82 1.00 -2.73 2.15
CA VAL A 82 1.56 -3.15 3.42
C VAL A 82 3.09 -3.19 3.42
N GLU A 83 3.65 -3.84 2.41
CA GLU A 83 5.09 -3.95 2.19
C GLU A 83 5.76 -2.57 2.08
N LYS A 84 5.11 -1.65 1.38
CA LYS A 84 5.62 -0.30 1.14
C LYS A 84 5.28 0.70 2.24
N ARG A 85 4.57 0.33 3.30
CA ARG A 85 4.12 1.23 4.40
C ARG A 85 3.24 2.39 3.94
N HIS A 86 2.37 2.17 2.96
CA HIS A 86 1.44 3.20 2.49
C HIS A 86 0.18 3.20 3.35
N GLU A 87 0.27 3.82 4.53
CA GLU A 87 -0.80 3.82 5.54
C GLU A 87 -2.14 4.33 5.02
N SER A 88 -2.16 5.44 4.28
CA SER A 88 -3.40 5.99 3.70
C SER A 88 -4.07 5.03 2.73
N ILE A 89 -3.28 4.36 1.89
CA ILE A 89 -3.79 3.34 0.96
C ILE A 89 -4.32 2.15 1.74
N PHE A 90 -3.56 1.63 2.70
CA PHE A 90 -3.99 0.51 3.55
C PHE A 90 -5.31 0.81 4.25
N ASN A 91 -5.47 2.01 4.83
CA ASN A 91 -6.68 2.41 5.53
C ASN A 91 -7.89 2.47 4.58
N ILE A 92 -7.75 3.09 3.40
CA ILE A 92 -8.82 3.14 2.40
C ILE A 92 -9.23 1.74 1.97
N LEU A 93 -8.24 0.91 1.64
CA LEU A 93 -8.47 -0.45 1.20
C LEU A 93 -9.13 -1.30 2.30
N ASN A 94 -8.75 -1.11 3.56
CA ASN A 94 -9.37 -1.74 4.72
C ASN A 94 -10.81 -1.26 5.00
N GLU A 95 -11.13 0.00 4.69
CA GLU A 95 -12.50 0.51 4.78
C GLU A 95 -13.40 -0.06 3.67
N ILE A 96 -12.84 -0.28 2.47
CA ILE A 96 -13.58 -0.76 1.29
C ILE A 96 -13.77 -2.28 1.32
N GLY A 97 -12.70 -3.02 1.57
CA GLY A 97 -12.70 -4.48 1.60
C GLY A 97 -12.73 -4.97 3.03
N SER A 98 -13.73 -5.79 3.39
CA SER A 98 -13.70 -6.47 4.69
C SER A 98 -12.39 -7.24 4.81
N ILE A 99 -11.55 -6.82 5.76
CA ILE A 99 -10.16 -7.27 5.96
C ILE A 99 -10.03 -8.81 6.03
N GLY A 100 -11.12 -9.51 6.37
CA GLY A 100 -11.19 -10.96 6.50
C GLY A 100 -10.89 -11.73 5.23
N ASP A 101 -11.46 -11.35 4.09
CA ASP A 101 -11.30 -12.11 2.83
C ASP A 101 -9.87 -11.94 2.26
N LEU A 102 -9.27 -10.77 2.50
CA LEU A 102 -7.96 -10.38 1.98
C LEU A 102 -6.79 -10.90 2.82
N ILE A 103 -7.03 -11.16 4.11
CA ILE A 103 -6.04 -11.77 5.00
C ILE A 103 -5.93 -13.29 4.76
N ILE A 104 -7.01 -13.92 4.27
CA ILE A 104 -7.02 -15.32 3.84
C ILE A 104 -6.27 -15.49 2.52
N ASP A 105 -6.24 -14.46 1.68
CA ASP A 105 -5.50 -14.46 0.42
C ASP A 105 -4.00 -14.61 0.69
N ARG A 106 -3.45 -15.76 0.29
CA ARG A 106 -2.04 -16.10 0.48
C ARG A 106 -1.29 -15.79 -0.80
N ILE A 107 -0.09 -15.22 -0.67
CA ILE A 107 0.84 -15.16 -1.79
C ILE A 107 1.50 -16.54 -1.99
N GLU A 108 2.26 -16.71 -3.08
CA GLU A 108 2.83 -18.00 -3.50
C GLU A 108 3.61 -18.78 -2.42
N ASP A 109 4.26 -18.09 -1.50
CA ASP A 109 5.05 -18.71 -0.42
C ASP A 109 4.20 -19.09 0.83
N GLY A 110 2.88 -18.94 0.74
CA GLY A 110 1.92 -19.14 1.83
C GLY A 110 1.93 -18.03 2.88
N SER A 111 2.71 -16.96 2.67
CA SER A 111 2.66 -15.75 3.48
C SER A 111 1.35 -15.01 3.22
N ASN A 112 0.78 -14.47 4.29
CA ASN A 112 -0.34 -13.54 4.20
C ASN A 112 0.15 -12.10 4.46
N ILE A 113 -0.76 -11.13 4.37
CA ILE A 113 -0.47 -9.71 4.61
C ILE A 113 0.23 -9.42 5.95
N LEU A 114 0.01 -10.24 6.99
CA LEU A 114 0.64 -10.08 8.30
C LEU A 114 2.13 -10.37 8.24
N HIS A 115 2.53 -11.33 7.41
CA HIS A 115 3.93 -11.67 7.19
C HIS A 115 4.64 -10.60 6.37
N LEU A 116 3.93 -9.81 5.56
CA LEU A 116 4.51 -8.64 4.89
C LEU A 116 4.76 -7.47 5.87
N ALA A 117 3.91 -7.34 6.90
CA ALA A 117 4.08 -6.31 7.92
C ALA A 117 5.30 -6.53 8.84
N VAL A 118 5.92 -7.71 8.82
CA VAL A 118 7.08 -8.04 9.67
C VAL A 118 8.42 -7.65 9.06
N GLY A 119 8.48 -7.38 7.75
CA GLY A 119 9.70 -6.86 7.11
C GLY A 119 10.02 -5.46 7.62
N LEU A 120 11.25 -4.97 7.45
CA LEU A 120 11.54 -3.56 7.69
C LEU A 120 10.86 -2.69 6.63
N ALA A 121 10.43 -1.49 7.03
CA ALA A 121 10.01 -0.46 6.08
C ALA A 121 11.07 -0.24 4.99
N PRO A 122 10.64 0.15 3.76
CA PRO A 122 11.57 0.60 2.73
C PRO A 122 12.54 1.64 3.29
N GLN A 123 13.81 1.53 2.92
CA GLN A 123 14.89 2.28 3.55
C GLN A 123 14.65 3.80 3.52
N GLU A 124 14.06 4.32 2.45
CA GLU A 124 13.67 5.73 2.33
C GLU A 124 12.69 6.17 3.42
N LYS A 125 11.67 5.35 3.71
CA LYS A 125 10.69 5.62 4.76
C LYS A 125 11.25 5.46 6.16
N LEU A 126 12.12 4.46 6.35
CA LEU A 126 12.80 4.26 7.63
C LEU A 126 13.74 5.43 7.93
N ASN A 127 14.54 5.86 6.94
CA ASN A 127 15.49 6.96 7.08
C ASN A 127 14.83 8.33 7.21
N ALA A 128 13.58 8.50 6.77
CA ALA A 128 12.81 9.71 7.01
C ALA A 128 12.48 9.96 8.50
N ILE A 129 12.65 8.94 9.35
CA ILE A 129 12.41 9.03 10.79
C ILE A 129 13.75 9.19 11.53
N SER A 130 13.86 10.25 12.32
CA SER A 130 15.06 10.56 13.08
C SER A 130 15.28 9.60 14.25
N GLY A 131 16.37 8.85 14.21
CA GLY A 131 16.82 8.02 15.32
C GLY A 131 16.15 6.64 15.40
N ALA A 132 16.94 5.66 15.85
CA ALA A 132 16.53 4.25 15.85
C ALA A 132 15.34 3.96 16.78
N ALA A 133 15.19 4.70 17.88
CA ALA A 133 14.07 4.54 18.80
C ALA A 133 12.73 4.92 18.14
N LEU A 134 12.66 6.06 17.44
CA LEU A 134 11.45 6.50 16.74
C LEU A 134 11.15 5.60 15.53
N GLN A 135 12.18 5.17 14.79
CA GLN A 135 12.05 4.17 13.74
C GLN A 135 11.40 2.89 14.27
N MET A 136 11.92 2.35 15.38
CA MET A 136 11.37 1.14 16.00
C MET A 136 9.93 1.35 16.49
N GLN A 137 9.63 2.49 17.11
CA GLN A 137 8.27 2.81 17.55
C GLN A 137 7.28 2.83 16.37
N ARG A 138 7.66 3.43 15.25
CA ARG A 138 6.80 3.48 14.06
C ARG A 138 6.54 2.09 13.49
N GLU A 139 7.54 1.23 13.42
CA GLU A 139 7.38 -0.16 12.94
C GLU A 139 6.49 -0.97 13.88
N ILE A 140 6.58 -0.77 15.20
CA ILE A 140 5.67 -1.41 16.17
C ILE A 140 4.23 -0.95 15.97
N LEU A 141 4.00 0.35 15.78
CA LEU A 141 2.66 0.90 15.54
C LEU A 141 2.08 0.35 14.24
N TRP A 142 2.88 0.35 13.17
CA TRP A 142 2.49 -0.20 11.89
C TRP A 142 2.08 -1.68 11.99
N PHE A 143 2.92 -2.49 12.64
CA PHE A 143 2.62 -3.90 12.85
C PHE A 143 1.33 -4.12 13.63
N LYS A 144 1.03 -3.29 14.64
CA LYS A 144 -0.23 -3.35 15.39
C LYS A 144 -1.45 -3.00 14.53
N VAL A 145 -1.33 -2.03 13.64
CA VAL A 145 -2.41 -1.61 12.72
C VAL A 145 -2.76 -2.72 11.73
N VAL A 146 -1.76 -3.42 11.20
CA VAL A 146 -1.98 -4.50 10.23
C VAL A 146 -2.36 -5.83 10.89
N SER A 147 -1.96 -6.06 12.15
CA SER A 147 -2.08 -7.36 12.85
C SER A 147 -3.17 -7.50 13.93
N PRO A 148 -4.29 -6.75 13.96
CA PRO A 148 -5.22 -6.85 15.09
C PRO A 148 -5.91 -8.22 15.20
N THR A 149 -6.13 -8.94 14.10
CA THR A 149 -7.16 -9.98 14.05
C THR A 149 -6.65 -11.43 13.99
N PHE A 150 -5.35 -11.69 13.74
CA PHE A 150 -4.88 -13.06 13.44
C PHE A 150 -3.45 -13.38 13.93
N LYS A 151 -3.23 -13.15 15.21
CA LYS A 151 -1.92 -13.26 15.89
C LYS A 151 -1.27 -14.65 15.83
N GLU A 152 -2.08 -15.69 15.64
CA GLU A 152 -1.65 -17.09 15.69
C GLU A 152 -1.43 -17.73 14.31
N MET A 153 -1.72 -17.01 13.22
CA MET A 153 -1.47 -17.54 11.88
C MET A 153 0.02 -17.75 11.64
N LYS A 154 0.34 -18.92 11.09
CA LYS A 154 1.69 -19.34 10.73
C LYS A 154 1.85 -19.34 9.22
N ASN A 155 3.04 -18.97 8.73
CA ASN A 155 3.41 -19.22 7.33
C ASN A 155 3.70 -20.71 7.08
N ASN A 156 4.06 -21.05 5.84
CA ASN A 156 4.46 -22.40 5.45
C ASN A 156 5.68 -22.96 6.22
N LYS A 157 6.43 -22.12 6.94
CA LYS A 157 7.57 -22.53 7.79
C LYS A 157 7.17 -22.74 9.26
N GLY A 158 5.90 -22.50 9.62
CA GLY A 158 5.41 -22.63 10.99
C GLY A 158 5.68 -21.42 11.88
N ASP A 159 6.23 -20.33 11.33
CA ASP A 159 6.55 -19.11 12.07
C ASP A 159 5.34 -18.19 12.18
N THR A 160 5.16 -17.56 13.34
CA THR A 160 4.16 -16.50 13.53
C THR A 160 4.73 -15.13 13.15
N SER A 161 3.85 -14.20 12.79
CA SER A 161 4.24 -12.82 12.46
C SER A 161 4.98 -12.11 13.61
N TYR A 162 4.66 -12.42 14.87
CA TYR A 162 5.37 -11.87 16.03
C TYR A 162 6.83 -12.31 16.12
N VAL A 163 7.09 -13.61 15.90
CA VAL A 163 8.46 -14.16 15.93
C VAL A 163 9.28 -13.53 14.81
N LEU A 164 8.71 -13.44 13.61
CA LEU A 164 9.38 -12.84 12.46
C LEU A 164 9.62 -11.34 12.65
N PHE A 165 8.66 -10.60 13.23
CA PHE A 165 8.84 -9.19 13.54
C PHE A 165 10.03 -8.98 14.48
N ALA A 166 10.11 -9.75 15.56
CA ALA A 166 11.21 -9.65 16.52
C ALA A 166 12.58 -9.96 15.89
N LYS A 167 12.63 -10.94 14.99
CA LYS A 167 13.84 -11.33 14.25
C LYS A 167 14.27 -10.25 13.26
N ASN A 168 13.36 -9.77 12.42
CA ASN A 168 13.66 -8.80 11.37
C ASN A 168 14.05 -7.42 11.92
N HIS A 169 13.58 -7.07 13.12
CA HIS A 169 13.84 -5.78 13.76
C HIS A 169 14.94 -5.84 14.84
N GLU A 170 15.68 -6.95 14.95
CA GLU A 170 16.65 -7.15 16.03
C GLU A 170 17.72 -6.05 16.06
N ASP A 171 18.32 -5.75 14.91
CA ASP A 171 19.38 -4.74 14.80
C ASP A 171 18.86 -3.32 15.04
N LEU A 172 17.67 -3.01 14.53
CA LEU A 172 17.01 -1.72 14.79
C LEU A 172 16.73 -1.56 16.30
N ARG A 173 16.26 -2.62 16.96
CA ARG A 173 16.02 -2.65 18.40
C ARG A 173 17.30 -2.51 19.22
N LYS A 174 18.42 -3.10 18.78
CA LYS A 174 19.73 -2.91 19.43
C LYS A 174 20.16 -1.44 19.34
N ARG A 175 20.11 -0.86 18.15
CA ARG A 175 20.44 0.57 17.92
C ARG A 175 19.53 1.52 18.70
N ALA A 176 18.25 1.17 18.84
CA ALA A 176 17.27 1.96 19.61
C ALA A 176 17.55 2.00 21.12
N ARG A 177 18.30 1.02 21.66
CA ARG A 177 18.65 0.95 23.09
C ARG A 177 20.00 1.58 23.42
N SER A 178 20.81 1.88 22.40
CA SER A 178 22.19 2.36 22.54
C SER A 178 22.35 3.87 22.29
N GLY A 179 21.26 4.59 22.01
CA GLY A 179 21.24 6.04 21.80
C GLY A 179 20.34 6.72 22.83
#